data_AF-A0A524FV17-F1
#
_entry.id   AF-A0A524FV17-F1
#
_cell.length_a   1.000
_cell.length_b   1.000
_cell.length_c   1.000
_cell.angle_alpha   90.00
_cell.angle_beta   90.00
_cell.angle_gamma   90.00
#
_symmetry.space_group_name_H-M   'P 1'
#
loop_
_entity.id
_entity.type
_entity.pdbx_description
1 polymer ?
#
loop_
_entity_poly.entity_id
_entity_poly.type
_entity_poly.pdbx_seq_one_letter_code
_entity_poly.pdbx_strand_id
1 'polypeptide(L)'
;MDGEMTPSIQMDGHEFTVWSLAITPNGQTIISGGQDATIRLWDFSSGKELHKFVGHNGPIYNMAMMQDGKHLVSIADKDLAVKIWDIESRQLVSSLAPNSAHVTAVAVSPDQRYIVTGGEDGFARVWDVDRGVLLRTTPHEHGIYSMAISPDGRHLLCGSKRTPGERYPGVVWIHDFELGILLNTLSGHKGHVTAITMTADSKYILSGDQHGTVYLWDLETGTLLKTMAGHTAPILTIHISHDGQHVVTGSPDGSVRVWVLRGGVLLADLTHTENVHSLIVTPDCRHVVTGSMEGTVEVWDFDTTSPWIDTAKELAEEAKAELDAFRMVQLKKVMTRYETLPLLRLATLLRFESLEELEDWLLDLPADMTVKIDGPLLVIRK
;
A
#
# COMPACT_ATOMS: atom_id res chain seq x y z
N MET A 1 11.94 23.71 13.13
CA MET A 1 13.21 23.33 12.49
C MET A 1 12.88 23.39 11.02
N ASP A 2 13.09 24.56 10.43
CA ASP A 2 12.63 24.87 9.07
C ASP A 2 13.75 24.47 8.11
N GLY A 3 13.96 23.16 7.97
CA GLY A 3 14.72 22.62 6.86
C GLY A 3 13.73 22.26 5.77
N GLU A 4 13.81 22.90 4.61
CA GLU A 4 13.12 22.42 3.42
C GLU A 4 13.54 20.96 3.22
N MET A 5 12.55 20.06 3.24
CA MET A 5 12.79 18.66 2.89
C MET A 5 13.32 18.67 1.44
N THR A 6 14.40 17.96 1.20
CA THR A 6 14.94 17.76 -0.15
C THR A 6 14.82 16.28 -0.51
N PRO A 7 14.61 15.95 -1.79
CA PRO A 7 14.50 14.55 -2.18
C PRO A 7 15.85 13.86 -1.96
N SER A 8 15.81 12.65 -1.40
CA SER A 8 17.01 11.83 -1.20
C SER A 8 17.52 11.25 -2.52
N ILE A 9 16.60 10.96 -3.45
CA ILE A 9 16.89 10.45 -4.79
C ILE A 9 15.97 11.14 -5.78
N GLN A 10 16.53 11.62 -6.89
CA GLN A 10 15.80 12.17 -8.01
C GLN A 10 16.08 11.32 -9.26
N MET A 11 15.02 10.98 -9.98
CA MET A 11 15.06 10.14 -11.17
C MET A 11 14.41 10.91 -12.33
N ASP A 12 15.24 11.36 -13.25
CA ASP A 12 14.82 12.12 -14.42
C ASP A 12 14.77 11.21 -15.65
N GLY A 13 13.68 11.29 -16.42
CA GLY A 13 13.64 10.59 -17.70
C GLY A 13 12.34 10.67 -18.47
N HIS A 14 11.18 10.82 -17.80
CA HIS A 14 9.92 11.04 -18.52
C HIS A 14 9.90 12.41 -19.18
N GLU A 15 9.32 12.50 -20.38
CA GLU A 15 9.29 13.77 -21.11
C GLU A 15 8.22 14.75 -20.60
N PHE A 16 7.35 14.32 -19.66
CA PHE A 16 6.26 15.08 -19.02
C PHE A 16 5.73 14.30 -17.79
N THR A 17 4.61 14.75 -17.24
CA THR A 17 3.89 14.21 -16.07
C THR A 17 4.01 12.71 -15.84
N VAL A 18 4.37 12.34 -14.61
CA VAL A 18 4.28 10.97 -14.09
C VAL A 18 2.92 10.75 -13.45
N TRP A 19 2.03 10.07 -14.16
CA TRP A 19 0.63 9.87 -13.77
C TRP A 19 0.44 8.70 -12.82
N SER A 20 1.35 7.72 -12.83
CA SER A 20 1.22 6.53 -12.02
C SER A 20 2.58 6.05 -11.52
N LEU A 21 2.58 5.53 -10.29
CA LEU A 21 3.73 4.93 -9.64
C LEU A 21 3.33 3.59 -9.06
N ALA A 22 4.26 2.65 -9.08
CA ALA A 22 4.19 1.38 -8.37
C ALA A 22 5.56 1.03 -7.79
N ILE A 23 5.58 0.17 -6.78
CA ILE A 23 6.82 -0.39 -6.22
C ILE A 23 6.70 -1.90 -6.14
N THR A 24 7.80 -2.59 -6.39
CA THR A 24 7.86 -4.03 -6.20
C THR A 24 7.71 -4.38 -4.71
N PRO A 25 7.09 -5.53 -4.35
CA PRO A 25 6.90 -5.91 -2.95
C PRO A 25 8.18 -5.99 -2.12
N ASN A 26 9.32 -6.27 -2.76
CA ASN A 26 10.64 -6.28 -2.11
C ASN A 26 11.22 -4.87 -1.86
N GLY A 27 10.55 -3.81 -2.33
CA GLY A 27 10.98 -2.41 -2.16
C GLY A 27 12.16 -1.99 -3.04
N GLN A 28 12.69 -2.86 -3.90
CA GLN A 28 13.95 -2.60 -4.63
C GLN A 28 13.78 -1.87 -5.96
N THR A 29 12.57 -1.87 -6.53
CA THR A 29 12.33 -1.30 -7.86
C THR A 29 11.12 -0.39 -7.84
N ILE A 30 11.33 0.88 -8.20
CA ILE A 30 10.26 1.84 -8.47
C ILE A 30 9.86 1.70 -9.94
N ILE A 31 8.57 1.78 -10.23
CA ILE A 31 8.01 1.73 -11.57
C ILE A 31 7.19 2.98 -11.78
N SER A 32 7.46 3.73 -12.86
CA SER A 32 6.75 4.97 -13.19
C SER A 32 6.09 4.89 -14.57
N GLY A 33 4.85 5.37 -14.64
CA GLY A 33 4.06 5.47 -15.86
C GLY A 33 3.89 6.93 -16.23
N GLY A 34 4.36 7.29 -17.42
CA GLY A 34 4.44 8.69 -17.86
C GLY A 34 3.42 9.08 -18.92
N GLN A 35 3.29 10.40 -19.11
CA GLN A 35 2.58 11.00 -20.24
C GLN A 35 3.26 10.72 -21.59
N ASP A 36 4.54 10.34 -21.58
CA ASP A 36 5.32 9.92 -22.76
C ASP A 36 4.96 8.50 -23.27
N ALA A 37 3.86 7.92 -22.79
CA ALA A 37 3.38 6.58 -23.12
C ALA A 37 4.34 5.44 -22.76
N THR A 38 5.26 5.68 -21.83
CA THR A 38 6.26 4.70 -21.41
C THR A 38 6.12 4.34 -19.95
N ILE A 39 6.56 3.12 -19.63
CA ILE A 39 6.72 2.66 -18.25
C ILE A 39 8.21 2.47 -18.00
N ARG A 40 8.75 3.09 -16.95
CA ARG A 40 10.17 3.03 -16.60
C ARG A 40 10.38 2.32 -15.28
N LEU A 41 11.42 1.50 -15.22
CA LEU A 41 11.86 0.77 -14.03
C LEU A 41 13.11 1.45 -13.51
N TRP A 42 13.13 1.69 -12.21
CA TRP A 42 14.23 2.37 -11.55
C TRP A 42 14.73 1.53 -10.39
N ASP A 43 16.04 1.45 -10.25
CA ASP A 43 16.66 0.88 -9.07
C ASP A 43 16.49 1.84 -7.90
N PHE A 44 15.79 1.40 -6.84
CA PHE A 44 15.49 2.24 -5.67
C PHE A 44 16.76 2.79 -5.02
N SER A 45 17.83 1.98 -4.94
CA SER A 45 19.04 2.36 -4.20
C SER A 45 19.92 3.38 -4.91
N SER A 46 19.94 3.35 -6.24
CA SER A 46 20.85 4.16 -7.06
C SER A 46 20.14 5.23 -7.90
N GLY A 47 18.81 5.19 -8.00
CA GLY A 47 18.02 6.08 -8.86
C GLY A 47 18.25 5.84 -10.36
N LYS A 48 18.92 4.74 -10.74
CA LYS A 48 19.22 4.47 -12.15
C LYS A 48 18.04 3.81 -12.85
N GLU A 49 17.78 4.24 -14.07
CA GLU A 49 16.85 3.54 -14.96
C GLU A 49 17.40 2.15 -15.32
N LEU A 50 16.65 1.12 -14.97
CA LEU A 50 16.93 -0.29 -15.26
C LEU A 50 16.38 -0.72 -16.61
N HIS A 51 15.21 -0.20 -16.97
CA HIS A 51 14.53 -0.52 -18.21
C HIS A 51 13.41 0.48 -18.55
N LYS A 52 13.05 0.54 -19.85
CA LYS A 52 11.94 1.31 -20.39
C LYS A 52 11.07 0.41 -21.26
N PHE A 53 9.84 0.17 -20.81
CA PHE A 53 8.80 -0.49 -21.58
C PHE A 53 8.16 0.48 -22.57
N VAL A 54 7.99 0.01 -23.81
CA VAL A 54 7.31 0.71 -24.89
C VAL A 54 6.25 -0.22 -25.48
N GLY A 55 5.07 0.31 -25.78
CA GLY A 55 4.00 -0.46 -26.42
C GLY A 55 2.58 0.07 -26.20
N HIS A 56 2.39 1.02 -25.29
CA HIS A 56 1.17 1.82 -25.20
C HIS A 56 1.18 2.97 -26.21
N ASN A 57 0.00 3.44 -26.64
CA ASN A 57 -0.14 4.55 -27.61
C ASN A 57 -0.57 5.88 -26.97
N GLY A 58 -0.60 5.96 -25.64
CA GLY A 58 -0.99 7.14 -24.90
C GLY A 58 -0.48 7.14 -23.45
N PRO A 59 -0.72 8.24 -22.71
CA PRO A 59 -0.32 8.39 -21.31
C PRO A 59 -0.70 7.21 -20.42
N ILE A 60 0.22 6.77 -19.55
CA ILE A 60 -0.05 5.67 -18.60
C ILE A 60 -0.77 6.21 -17.37
N TYR A 61 -2.11 6.10 -17.31
CA TYR A 61 -2.88 6.69 -16.22
C TYR A 61 -2.85 5.88 -14.92
N ASN A 62 -2.74 4.56 -15.00
CA ASN A 62 -2.76 3.73 -13.81
C ASN A 62 -1.96 2.44 -14.02
N MET A 63 -1.38 1.95 -12.94
CA MET A 63 -0.59 0.74 -12.89
C MET A 63 -0.84 0.04 -11.56
N ALA A 64 -0.82 -1.28 -11.59
CA ALA A 64 -0.95 -2.11 -10.40
C ALA A 64 0.10 -3.24 -10.45
N MET A 65 0.92 -3.31 -9.40
CA MET A 65 1.88 -4.40 -9.23
C MET A 65 1.16 -5.63 -8.68
N MET A 66 1.37 -6.79 -9.30
CA MET A 66 0.88 -8.06 -8.77
C MET A 66 1.73 -8.46 -7.55
N GLN A 67 1.12 -9.13 -6.56
CA GLN A 67 1.81 -9.48 -5.32
C GLN A 67 2.96 -10.49 -5.50
N ASP A 68 3.02 -11.19 -6.64
CA ASP A 68 4.18 -12.01 -7.00
C ASP A 68 5.46 -11.20 -7.24
N GLY A 69 5.35 -9.88 -7.39
CA GLY A 69 6.47 -8.99 -7.68
C GLY A 69 7.06 -9.17 -9.09
N LYS A 70 6.40 -9.93 -9.96
CA LYS A 70 6.87 -10.26 -11.31
C LYS A 70 6.03 -9.60 -12.39
N HIS A 71 4.73 -9.47 -12.16
CA HIS A 71 3.83 -8.95 -13.18
C HIS A 71 3.32 -7.55 -12.83
N LEU A 72 3.32 -6.67 -13.83
CA LEU A 72 2.78 -5.32 -13.75
C LEU A 72 1.59 -5.21 -14.69
N VAL A 73 0.46 -4.73 -14.16
CA VAL A 73 -0.71 -4.39 -14.95
C VAL A 73 -0.69 -2.90 -15.22
N SER A 74 -0.90 -2.48 -16.46
CA SER A 74 -0.97 -1.07 -16.83
C SER A 74 -2.16 -0.76 -17.73
N ILE A 75 -2.67 0.45 -17.55
CA ILE A 75 -3.69 1.04 -18.41
C ILE A 75 -3.20 2.39 -18.90
N ALA A 76 -3.51 2.68 -20.16
CA ALA A 76 -3.10 3.90 -20.82
C ALA A 76 -4.27 4.55 -21.54
N ASP A 77 -4.20 5.86 -21.72
CA ASP A 77 -5.15 6.57 -22.56
C ASP A 77 -5.12 6.03 -23.99
N LYS A 78 -6.27 6.04 -24.65
CA LYS A 78 -6.51 5.58 -26.04
C LYS A 78 -6.23 4.10 -26.29
N ASP A 79 -5.47 3.44 -25.43
CA ASP A 79 -5.38 2.01 -25.39
C ASP A 79 -6.69 1.48 -24.81
N LEU A 80 -7.52 0.89 -25.67
CA LEU A 80 -8.70 0.12 -25.26
C LEU A 80 -8.29 -1.25 -24.68
N ALA A 81 -7.09 -1.33 -24.12
CA ALA A 81 -6.42 -2.55 -23.70
C ALA A 81 -5.66 -2.34 -22.39
N VAL A 82 -5.80 -3.31 -21.50
CA VAL A 82 -5.02 -3.47 -20.28
C VAL A 82 -3.85 -4.38 -20.63
N LYS A 83 -2.63 -3.94 -20.35
CA LYS A 83 -1.42 -4.71 -20.66
C LYS A 83 -0.84 -5.31 -19.39
N ILE A 84 -0.32 -6.53 -19.50
CA ILE A 84 0.36 -7.24 -18.43
C ILE A 84 1.81 -7.44 -18.87
N TRP A 85 2.74 -6.90 -18.11
CA TRP A 85 4.17 -6.94 -18.36
C TRP A 85 4.84 -7.84 -17.34
N ASP A 86 5.86 -8.57 -17.78
CA ASP A 86 6.75 -9.29 -16.88
C ASP A 86 8.02 -8.47 -16.66
N ILE A 87 8.29 -8.16 -15.39
CA ILE A 87 9.37 -7.28 -14.94
C ILE A 87 10.74 -7.93 -15.12
N GLU A 88 10.84 -9.26 -14.98
CA GLU A 88 12.11 -9.99 -15.04
C GLU A 88 12.60 -10.15 -16.49
N SER A 89 11.73 -10.68 -17.36
CA SER A 89 11.94 -10.86 -18.80
C SER A 89 11.86 -9.56 -19.59
N ARG A 90 11.25 -8.52 -19.01
CA ARG A 90 11.07 -7.20 -19.64
C ARG A 90 10.25 -7.28 -20.93
N GLN A 91 9.19 -8.09 -20.93
CA GLN A 91 8.32 -8.29 -22.09
C GLN A 91 6.84 -8.08 -21.75
N LEU A 92 6.06 -7.78 -22.79
CA LEU A 92 4.61 -7.84 -22.73
C LEU A 92 4.16 -9.30 -22.73
N VAL A 93 3.47 -9.73 -21.68
CA VAL A 93 2.96 -11.10 -21.54
C VAL A 93 1.57 -11.23 -22.16
N SER A 94 0.68 -10.28 -21.84
CA SER A 94 -0.73 -10.35 -22.24
C SER A 94 -1.32 -8.96 -22.46
N SER A 95 -2.39 -8.92 -23.25
CA SER A 95 -3.16 -7.70 -23.54
C SER A 95 -4.64 -8.06 -23.50
N LEU A 96 -5.34 -7.59 -22.48
CA LEU A 96 -6.78 -7.78 -22.30
C LEU A 96 -7.49 -6.58 -22.92
N ALA A 97 -8.36 -6.79 -23.90
CA ALA A 97 -9.05 -5.68 -24.57
C ALA A 97 -10.48 -5.47 -24.01
N PRO A 98 -10.70 -4.58 -23.02
CA PRO A 98 -12.04 -4.10 -22.68
C PRO A 98 -12.59 -3.28 -23.85
N ASN A 99 -13.15 -3.99 -24.81
CA ASN A 99 -13.70 -3.44 -26.04
C ASN A 99 -14.97 -2.62 -25.75
N SER A 100 -14.83 -1.35 -25.34
CA SER A 100 -15.85 -0.31 -25.58
C SER A 100 -15.51 1.11 -25.12
N ALA A 101 -14.56 1.35 -24.22
CA ALA A 101 -14.31 2.70 -23.70
C ALA A 101 -12.93 2.89 -23.04
N HIS A 102 -12.62 4.15 -22.69
CA HIS A 102 -11.43 4.54 -21.92
C HIS A 102 -11.48 3.90 -20.52
N VAL A 103 -10.45 3.10 -20.23
CA VAL A 103 -10.26 2.49 -18.91
C VAL A 103 -9.56 3.51 -18.02
N THR A 104 -10.13 3.77 -16.86
CA THR A 104 -9.68 4.80 -15.91
C THR A 104 -9.11 4.19 -14.64
N ALA A 105 -9.57 2.98 -14.29
CA ALA A 105 -9.19 2.31 -13.06
C ALA A 105 -8.91 0.83 -13.29
N VAL A 106 -7.93 0.30 -12.55
CA VAL A 106 -7.58 -1.11 -12.54
C VAL A 106 -7.31 -1.56 -11.11
N ALA A 107 -7.72 -2.79 -10.78
CA ALA A 107 -7.40 -3.45 -9.52
C ALA A 107 -7.06 -4.91 -9.79
N VAL A 108 -6.13 -5.47 -9.00
CA VAL A 108 -5.75 -6.88 -9.03
C VAL A 108 -6.29 -7.55 -7.77
N SER A 109 -6.88 -8.73 -7.90
CA SER A 109 -7.35 -9.49 -6.73
C SER A 109 -6.17 -9.95 -5.86
N PRO A 110 -6.38 -10.11 -4.53
CA PRO A 110 -5.30 -10.56 -3.63
C PRO A 110 -4.73 -11.94 -4.00
N ASP A 111 -5.57 -12.83 -4.55
CA ASP A 111 -5.16 -14.14 -5.06
C ASP A 111 -4.49 -14.09 -6.45
N GLN A 112 -4.35 -12.88 -7.02
CA GLN A 112 -3.69 -12.59 -8.30
C GLN A 112 -4.36 -13.20 -9.54
N ARG A 113 -5.50 -13.85 -9.36
CA ARG A 113 -6.19 -14.57 -10.42
C ARG A 113 -7.04 -13.67 -11.29
N TYR A 114 -7.47 -12.53 -10.76
CA TYR A 114 -8.41 -11.64 -11.43
C TYR A 114 -7.87 -10.23 -11.55
N ILE A 115 -8.13 -9.62 -12.71
CA ILE A 115 -7.98 -8.19 -12.93
C ILE A 115 -9.36 -7.60 -13.11
N VAL A 116 -9.63 -6.49 -12.43
CA VAL A 116 -10.87 -5.74 -12.57
C VAL A 116 -10.57 -4.39 -13.17
N THR A 117 -11.33 -4.00 -14.18
CA THR A 117 -11.15 -2.74 -14.91
C THR A 117 -12.44 -1.95 -14.89
N GLY A 118 -12.34 -0.65 -14.63
CA GLY A 118 -13.45 0.30 -14.68
C GLY A 118 -13.15 1.38 -15.71
N GLY A 119 -14.18 1.84 -16.40
CA GLY A 119 -14.04 2.84 -17.44
C GLY A 119 -15.13 3.91 -17.43
N GLU A 120 -15.01 4.85 -18.37
CA GLU A 120 -15.96 5.95 -18.53
C GLU A 120 -17.36 5.50 -18.97
N ASP A 121 -17.48 4.30 -19.53
CA ASP A 121 -18.75 3.70 -19.91
C ASP A 121 -19.55 3.14 -18.72
N GLY A 122 -19.03 3.26 -17.49
CA GLY A 122 -19.72 2.82 -16.28
C GLY A 122 -19.74 1.32 -16.08
N PHE A 123 -18.93 0.55 -16.82
CA PHE A 123 -18.87 -0.90 -16.65
C PHE A 123 -17.61 -1.33 -15.89
N ALA A 124 -17.81 -2.08 -14.80
CA ALA A 124 -16.75 -2.84 -14.16
C ALA A 124 -16.64 -4.21 -14.83
N ARG A 125 -15.44 -4.60 -15.25
CA ARG A 125 -15.17 -5.85 -15.97
C ARG A 125 -14.15 -6.69 -15.22
N VAL A 126 -14.50 -7.95 -14.95
CA VAL A 126 -13.63 -8.92 -14.24
C VAL A 126 -13.05 -9.90 -15.24
N TRP A 127 -11.73 -9.99 -15.28
CA TRP A 127 -10.97 -10.83 -16.20
C TRP A 127 -10.24 -11.92 -15.43
N ASP A 128 -10.23 -13.14 -15.97
CA ASP A 128 -9.33 -14.21 -15.50
C ASP A 128 -7.95 -14.00 -16.14
N VAL A 129 -6.92 -13.84 -15.32
CA VAL A 129 -5.56 -13.51 -15.77
C VAL A 129 -4.96 -14.66 -16.58
N ASP A 130 -5.07 -15.89 -16.06
CA ASP A 130 -4.46 -17.08 -16.68
C ASP A 130 -5.10 -17.41 -18.03
N ARG A 131 -6.42 -17.27 -18.12
CA ARG A 131 -7.17 -17.59 -19.35
C ARG A 131 -7.25 -16.41 -20.32
N GLY A 132 -7.04 -15.18 -19.85
CA GLY A 132 -7.18 -13.97 -20.65
C GLY A 132 -8.62 -13.72 -21.12
N VAL A 133 -9.62 -14.15 -20.35
CA VAL A 133 -11.05 -14.05 -20.73
C VAL A 133 -11.82 -13.16 -19.79
N LEU A 134 -12.79 -12.42 -20.34
CA LEU A 134 -13.77 -11.65 -19.59
C LEU A 134 -14.77 -12.62 -18.93
N LEU A 135 -14.84 -12.59 -17.60
CA LEU A 135 -15.75 -13.43 -16.82
C LEU A 135 -17.08 -12.74 -16.53
N ARG A 136 -17.04 -11.46 -16.19
CA ARG A 136 -18.20 -10.71 -15.71
C ARG A 136 -18.10 -9.25 -16.09
N THR A 137 -19.26 -8.66 -16.41
CA THR A 137 -19.44 -7.22 -16.58
C THR A 137 -20.58 -6.75 -15.69
N THR A 138 -20.32 -5.74 -14.86
CA THR A 138 -21.30 -5.15 -13.95
C THR A 138 -21.54 -3.68 -14.35
N PRO A 139 -22.79 -3.28 -14.65
CA PRO A 139 -23.11 -1.90 -14.98
C PRO A 139 -23.23 -1.04 -13.72
N HIS A 140 -22.76 0.20 -13.83
CA HIS A 140 -22.94 1.28 -12.86
C HIS A 140 -23.66 2.45 -13.52
N GLU A 141 -24.30 3.30 -12.70
CA GLU A 141 -25.07 4.45 -13.20
C GLU A 141 -24.18 5.52 -13.86
N HIS A 142 -22.93 5.63 -13.42
CA HIS A 142 -21.96 6.60 -13.93
C HIS A 142 -20.60 5.93 -14.20
N GLY A 143 -19.75 6.63 -14.95
CA GLY A 143 -18.38 6.21 -15.20
C GLY A 143 -17.63 5.88 -13.90
N ILE A 144 -16.74 4.89 -13.96
CA ILE A 144 -15.89 4.54 -12.83
C ILE A 144 -14.59 5.36 -12.95
N TYR A 145 -14.06 5.86 -11.84
CA TYR A 145 -12.82 6.66 -11.83
C TYR A 145 -11.71 6.03 -10.99
N SER A 146 -12.08 5.37 -9.90
CA SER A 146 -11.14 4.67 -9.00
C SER A 146 -11.72 3.32 -8.59
N MET A 147 -10.86 2.35 -8.30
CA MET A 147 -11.27 1.00 -7.91
C MET A 147 -10.29 0.39 -6.91
N ALA A 148 -10.80 -0.49 -6.05
CA ALA A 148 -9.99 -1.32 -5.17
C ALA A 148 -10.71 -2.63 -4.88
N ILE A 149 -9.96 -3.70 -4.64
CA ILE A 149 -10.49 -4.96 -4.12
C ILE A 149 -10.06 -5.08 -2.67
N SER A 150 -10.92 -5.66 -1.85
CA SER A 150 -10.59 -5.89 -0.45
C SER A 150 -9.41 -6.83 -0.27
N PRO A 151 -8.57 -6.62 0.77
CA PRO A 151 -7.51 -7.57 1.11
C PRO A 151 -8.01 -9.00 1.36
N ASP A 152 -9.24 -9.16 1.87
CA ASP A 152 -9.87 -10.47 2.03
C ASP A 152 -10.47 -11.05 0.73
N GLY A 153 -10.44 -10.31 -0.38
CA GLY A 153 -10.93 -10.70 -1.71
C GLY A 153 -12.46 -10.74 -1.86
N ARG A 154 -13.23 -10.32 -0.84
CA ARG A 154 -14.69 -10.46 -0.82
C ARG A 154 -15.44 -9.26 -1.40
N HIS A 155 -14.83 -8.09 -1.42
CA HIS A 155 -15.48 -6.83 -1.78
C HIS A 155 -14.77 -6.12 -2.92
N LEU A 156 -15.55 -5.60 -3.86
CA LEU A 156 -15.10 -4.71 -4.91
C LEU A 156 -15.63 -3.31 -4.65
N LEU A 157 -14.72 -2.34 -4.59
CA LEU A 157 -15.02 -0.92 -4.43
C LEU A 157 -14.88 -0.22 -5.78
N CYS A 158 -15.92 0.49 -6.19
CA CYS A 158 -15.92 1.30 -7.41
C CYS A 158 -16.28 2.75 -7.06
N GLY A 159 -15.41 3.70 -7.39
CA GLY A 159 -15.62 5.13 -7.19
C GLY A 159 -16.19 5.80 -8.43
N SER A 160 -17.22 6.62 -8.27
CA SER A 160 -17.89 7.26 -9.39
C SER A 160 -17.12 8.47 -9.93
N LYS A 161 -17.17 8.61 -11.26
CA LYS A 161 -16.85 9.84 -11.98
C LYS A 161 -18.12 10.69 -12.02
N ARG A 162 -18.10 11.86 -11.38
CA ARG A 162 -19.17 12.84 -11.52
C ARG A 162 -19.14 13.49 -12.90
N THR A 163 -20.25 13.53 -13.62
CA THR A 163 -20.29 14.25 -14.91
C THR A 163 -20.37 15.76 -14.66
N PRO A 164 -19.57 16.61 -15.33
CA PRO A 164 -19.68 18.06 -15.20
C PRO A 164 -21.11 18.54 -15.50
N GLY A 165 -21.70 19.29 -14.58
CA GLY A 165 -23.07 19.81 -14.70
C GLY A 165 -24.15 19.01 -13.94
N GLU A 166 -23.83 17.79 -13.49
CA GLU A 166 -24.74 17.00 -12.65
C GLU A 166 -24.60 17.38 -11.17
N ARG A 167 -25.75 17.45 -10.49
CA ARG A 167 -25.85 17.72 -9.04
C ARG A 167 -25.70 16.47 -8.17
N TYR A 168 -25.50 15.30 -8.77
CA TYR A 168 -25.35 14.06 -8.01
C TYR A 168 -24.01 14.05 -7.25
N PRO A 169 -24.02 13.66 -5.96
CA PRO A 169 -22.79 13.51 -5.20
C PRO A 169 -21.95 12.37 -5.78
N GLY A 170 -20.64 12.40 -5.52
CA GLY A 170 -19.80 11.23 -5.76
C GLY A 170 -20.23 10.09 -4.84
N VAL A 171 -20.08 8.87 -5.35
CA VAL A 171 -20.47 7.65 -4.65
C VAL A 171 -19.38 6.59 -4.75
N VAL A 172 -19.29 5.77 -3.71
CA VAL A 172 -18.54 4.51 -3.73
C VAL A 172 -19.53 3.36 -3.71
N TRP A 173 -19.54 2.56 -4.76
CA TRP A 173 -20.30 1.33 -4.80
C TRP A 173 -19.49 0.18 -4.21
N ILE A 174 -20.08 -0.56 -3.28
CA ILE A 174 -19.51 -1.74 -2.66
C ILE A 174 -20.25 -2.95 -3.22
N HIS A 175 -19.52 -3.83 -3.90
CA HIS A 175 -20.06 -5.07 -4.45
C HIS A 175 -19.47 -6.27 -3.73
N ASP A 176 -20.24 -7.36 -3.67
CA ASP A 176 -19.68 -8.69 -3.43
C ASP A 176 -18.88 -9.08 -4.67
N PHE A 177 -17.60 -9.39 -4.49
CA PHE A 177 -16.70 -9.64 -5.61
C PHE A 177 -17.05 -10.93 -6.37
N GLU A 178 -17.40 -11.99 -5.64
CA GLU A 178 -17.68 -13.30 -6.23
C GLU A 178 -19.02 -13.30 -6.96
N LEU A 179 -20.07 -12.76 -6.32
CA LEU A 179 -21.43 -12.74 -6.85
C LEU A 179 -21.67 -11.58 -7.82
N GLY A 180 -20.90 -10.49 -7.72
CA GLY A 180 -21.07 -9.27 -8.49
C GLY A 180 -22.32 -8.47 -8.12
N ILE A 181 -22.87 -8.69 -6.92
CA ILE A 181 -24.08 -8.00 -6.44
C ILE A 181 -23.69 -6.72 -5.69
N LEU A 182 -24.46 -5.65 -5.88
CA LEU A 182 -24.30 -4.43 -5.10
C LEU A 182 -24.75 -4.68 -3.66
N LEU A 183 -23.84 -4.48 -2.71
CA LEU A 183 -24.09 -4.63 -1.27
C LEU A 183 -24.49 -3.30 -0.64
N ASN A 184 -23.76 -2.23 -0.96
CA ASN A 184 -23.97 -0.92 -0.36
C ASN A 184 -23.47 0.21 -1.28
N THR A 185 -23.98 1.43 -1.08
CA THR A 185 -23.54 2.64 -1.79
C THR A 185 -23.25 3.74 -0.79
N LEU A 186 -21.98 4.12 -0.67
CA LEU A 186 -21.55 5.22 0.19
C LEU A 186 -21.72 6.53 -0.59
N SER A 187 -22.55 7.42 -0.07
CA SER A 187 -22.84 8.72 -0.70
C SER A 187 -22.44 9.85 0.24
N GLY A 188 -21.76 10.87 -0.29
CA GLY A 188 -21.37 12.04 0.51
C GLY A 188 -20.22 12.86 -0.06
N HIS A 189 -19.51 12.33 -1.06
CA HIS A 189 -18.43 13.02 -1.75
C HIS A 189 -18.98 14.20 -2.55
N LYS A 190 -18.26 15.32 -2.53
CA LYS A 190 -18.69 16.54 -3.24
C LYS A 190 -18.38 16.49 -4.74
N GLY A 191 -17.76 15.41 -5.21
CA GLY A 191 -17.15 15.34 -6.53
C GLY A 191 -16.80 13.94 -7.01
N HIS A 192 -15.95 13.84 -8.03
CA HIS A 192 -15.36 12.55 -8.43
C HIS A 192 -14.73 11.86 -7.22
N VAL A 193 -14.91 10.55 -7.11
CA VAL A 193 -14.13 9.75 -6.16
C VAL A 193 -12.82 9.37 -6.86
N THR A 194 -11.78 10.13 -6.54
CA THR A 194 -10.51 10.13 -7.28
C THR A 194 -9.55 9.05 -6.79
N ALA A 195 -9.64 8.65 -5.52
CA ALA A 195 -8.84 7.59 -4.93
C ALA A 195 -9.69 6.76 -3.96
N ILE A 196 -9.48 5.44 -3.94
CA ILE A 196 -10.10 4.52 -2.99
C ILE A 196 -9.06 3.53 -2.52
N THR A 197 -9.04 3.25 -1.22
CA THR A 197 -8.26 2.15 -0.64
C THR A 197 -9.00 1.56 0.55
N MET A 198 -8.54 0.41 1.04
CA MET A 198 -9.12 -0.24 2.21
C MET A 198 -8.03 -0.69 3.19
N THR A 199 -8.38 -0.65 4.46
CA THR A 199 -7.55 -1.17 5.56
C THR A 199 -7.27 -2.67 5.39
N ALA A 200 -6.10 -3.13 5.84
CA ALA A 200 -5.66 -4.52 5.72
C ALA A 200 -6.63 -5.53 6.38
N ASP A 201 -7.31 -5.11 7.46
CA ASP A 201 -8.32 -5.91 8.14
C ASP A 201 -9.70 -5.91 7.44
N SER A 202 -9.80 -5.25 6.28
CA SER A 202 -11.02 -5.11 5.47
C SER A 202 -12.21 -4.51 6.23
N LYS A 203 -11.99 -3.68 7.25
CA LYS A 203 -13.11 -3.07 8.02
C LYS A 203 -13.44 -1.65 7.62
N TYR A 204 -12.45 -0.90 7.13
CA TYR A 204 -12.61 0.52 6.84
C TYR A 204 -12.16 0.89 5.44
N ILE A 205 -13.00 1.67 4.76
CA ILE A 205 -12.73 2.23 3.44
C ILE A 205 -12.25 3.67 3.59
N LEU A 206 -11.19 4.02 2.88
CA LEU A 206 -10.80 5.40 2.64
C LEU A 206 -11.13 5.77 1.21
N SER A 207 -11.68 6.96 1.04
CA SER A 207 -12.03 7.49 -0.28
C SER A 207 -11.73 8.98 -0.35
N GLY A 208 -11.05 9.40 -1.40
CA GLY A 208 -10.67 10.79 -1.64
C GLY A 208 -11.51 11.38 -2.77
N ASP A 209 -11.83 12.68 -2.68
CA ASP A 209 -12.61 13.37 -3.70
C ASP A 209 -11.87 14.48 -4.45
N GLN A 210 -12.51 14.96 -5.52
CA GLN A 210 -12.03 16.06 -6.35
C GLN A 210 -11.82 17.38 -5.59
N HIS A 211 -12.35 17.51 -4.36
CA HIS A 211 -12.32 18.72 -3.56
C HIS A 211 -11.31 18.62 -2.39
N GLY A 212 -10.38 17.67 -2.45
CA GLY A 212 -9.31 17.58 -1.45
C GLY A 212 -9.78 17.04 -0.10
N THR A 213 -10.90 16.31 -0.09
CA THR A 213 -11.43 15.72 1.14
C THR A 213 -11.29 14.20 1.10
N VAL A 214 -10.74 13.63 2.18
CA VAL A 214 -10.71 12.18 2.40
C VAL A 214 -11.76 11.78 3.43
N TYR A 215 -12.47 10.70 3.14
CA TYR A 215 -13.55 10.17 3.95
C TYR A 215 -13.19 8.77 4.43
N LEU A 216 -13.33 8.55 5.74
CA LEU A 216 -13.19 7.25 6.38
C LEU A 216 -14.56 6.66 6.66
N TRP A 217 -14.83 5.49 6.12
CA TRP A 217 -16.10 4.79 6.25
C TRP A 217 -15.92 3.46 6.95
N ASP A 218 -16.93 3.05 7.70
CA ASP A 218 -17.08 1.69 8.18
C ASP A 218 -17.71 0.82 7.07
N LEU A 219 -17.06 -0.29 6.71
CA LEU A 219 -17.51 -1.17 5.62
C LEU A 219 -18.85 -1.84 5.94
N GLU A 220 -19.00 -2.34 7.18
CA GLU A 220 -20.15 -3.14 7.59
C GLU A 220 -21.43 -2.31 7.65
N THR A 221 -21.35 -1.14 8.27
CA THR A 221 -22.50 -0.24 8.46
C THR A 221 -22.68 0.76 7.32
N GLY A 222 -21.63 1.01 6.53
CA GLY A 222 -21.61 2.09 5.54
C GLY A 222 -21.61 3.49 6.15
N THR A 223 -21.31 3.63 7.44
CA THR A 223 -21.35 4.92 8.13
C THR A 223 -20.08 5.73 7.88
N LEU A 224 -20.24 7.03 7.70
CA LEU A 224 -19.12 7.97 7.65
C LEU A 224 -18.59 8.18 9.06
N LEU A 225 -17.35 7.75 9.31
CA LEU A 225 -16.71 7.87 10.62
C LEU A 225 -15.98 9.21 10.78
N LYS A 226 -15.21 9.60 9.76
CA LYS A 226 -14.37 10.81 9.78
C LYS A 226 -14.22 11.44 8.41
N THR A 227 -13.92 12.73 8.43
CA THR A 227 -13.60 13.54 7.26
C THR A 227 -12.28 14.26 7.52
N MET A 228 -11.31 14.02 6.67
CA MET A 228 -9.97 14.60 6.69
C MET A 228 -9.89 15.61 5.55
N ALA A 229 -10.00 16.89 5.88
CA ALA A 229 -10.04 17.97 4.91
C ALA A 229 -8.82 18.87 5.07
N GLY A 230 -8.33 19.38 3.96
CA GLY A 230 -7.37 20.48 3.96
C GLY A 230 -6.47 20.57 2.74
N HIS A 231 -6.46 19.55 1.87
CA HIS A 231 -5.95 19.71 0.51
C HIS A 231 -6.81 20.73 -0.25
N THR A 232 -6.19 21.50 -1.13
CA THR A 232 -6.86 22.52 -1.96
C THR A 232 -7.14 22.04 -3.38
N ALA A 233 -6.64 20.85 -3.74
CA ALA A 233 -6.86 20.19 -5.02
C ALA A 233 -7.32 18.72 -4.83
N PRO A 234 -7.68 17.99 -5.91
CA PRO A 234 -8.15 16.60 -5.81
C PRO A 234 -7.20 15.66 -5.08
N ILE A 235 -7.74 14.72 -4.31
CA ILE A 235 -6.93 13.64 -3.72
C ILE A 235 -6.60 12.61 -4.81
N LEU A 236 -5.34 12.52 -5.24
CA LEU A 236 -4.98 11.59 -6.33
C LEU A 236 -4.66 10.19 -5.83
N THR A 237 -4.15 10.08 -4.61
CA THR A 237 -3.76 8.80 -4.03
C THR A 237 -3.90 8.83 -2.52
N ILE A 238 -4.19 7.65 -1.98
CA ILE A 238 -4.33 7.40 -0.55
C ILE A 238 -3.57 6.11 -0.27
N HIS A 239 -2.60 6.19 0.62
CA HIS A 239 -1.85 5.05 1.10
C HIS A 239 -2.08 4.89 2.60
N ILE A 240 -2.29 3.65 3.05
CA ILE A 240 -2.37 3.32 4.48
C ILE A 240 -1.02 2.73 4.87
N SER A 241 -0.42 3.22 5.94
CA SER A 241 0.82 2.66 6.47
C SER A 241 0.62 1.20 6.92
N HIS A 242 1.71 0.43 6.92
CA HIS A 242 1.67 -1.00 7.25
C HIS A 242 1.19 -1.27 8.68
N ASP A 243 1.47 -0.36 9.62
CA ASP A 243 0.96 -0.37 11.00
C ASP A 243 -0.58 -0.18 11.11
N GLY A 244 -1.23 0.21 10.00
CA GLY A 244 -2.66 0.51 9.93
C GLY A 244 -3.09 1.74 10.73
N GLN A 245 -2.16 2.57 11.21
CA GLN A 245 -2.44 3.74 12.05
C GLN A 245 -2.45 5.06 11.28
N HIS A 246 -1.76 5.14 10.15
CA HIS A 246 -1.54 6.37 9.42
C HIS A 246 -2.09 6.30 7.99
N VAL A 247 -2.45 7.48 7.47
CA VAL A 247 -2.88 7.67 6.09
C VAL A 247 -2.00 8.74 5.47
N VAL A 248 -1.42 8.44 4.32
CA VAL A 248 -0.67 9.39 3.50
C VAL A 248 -1.49 9.73 2.28
N THR A 249 -1.69 11.02 2.03
CA THR A 249 -2.50 11.53 0.92
C THR A 249 -1.67 12.47 0.05
N GLY A 250 -1.74 12.26 -1.26
CA GLY A 250 -1.06 13.10 -2.25
C GLY A 250 -2.06 13.90 -3.08
N SER A 251 -1.72 15.17 -3.35
CA SER A 251 -2.56 16.11 -4.09
C SER A 251 -1.73 16.97 -5.04
N PRO A 252 -2.27 17.37 -6.21
CA PRO A 252 -1.59 18.23 -7.16
C PRO A 252 -1.56 19.70 -6.70
N ASP A 253 -2.04 20.02 -5.49
CA ASP A 253 -1.69 21.27 -4.81
C ASP A 253 -0.23 21.31 -4.31
N GLY A 254 0.54 20.25 -4.61
CA GLY A 254 1.94 20.11 -4.21
C GLY A 254 2.09 19.57 -2.78
N SER A 255 1.00 19.33 -2.04
CA SER A 255 1.09 18.83 -0.68
C SER A 255 0.97 17.32 -0.57
N VAL A 256 1.81 16.75 0.29
CA VAL A 256 1.68 15.41 0.84
C VAL A 256 1.31 15.54 2.31
N ARG A 257 0.17 14.95 2.70
CA ARG A 257 -0.34 15.05 4.07
C ARG A 257 -0.40 13.71 4.74
N VAL A 258 -0.07 13.71 6.03
CA VAL A 258 -0.10 12.50 6.86
C VAL A 258 -1.10 12.68 7.98
N TRP A 259 -1.97 11.69 8.15
CA TRP A 259 -3.10 11.73 9.07
C TRP A 259 -3.07 10.51 9.99
N VAL A 260 -3.54 10.67 11.23
CA VAL A 260 -3.91 9.51 12.07
C VAL A 260 -5.22 8.95 11.54
N LEU A 261 -5.24 7.69 11.10
CA LEU A 261 -6.42 7.03 10.51
C LEU A 261 -7.66 7.14 11.40
N ARG A 262 -7.56 6.68 12.66
CA ARG A 262 -8.70 6.63 13.59
C ARG A 262 -9.15 8.00 14.07
N GLY A 263 -8.20 8.92 14.24
CA GLY A 263 -8.44 10.27 14.72
C GLY A 263 -8.94 11.23 13.64
N GLY A 264 -8.52 11.01 12.39
CA GLY A 264 -8.64 11.97 11.30
C GLY A 264 -7.84 13.25 11.52
N VAL A 265 -6.81 13.20 12.37
CA VAL A 265 -6.00 14.36 12.76
C VAL A 265 -4.80 14.46 11.84
N LEU A 266 -4.55 15.66 11.30
CA LEU A 266 -3.36 15.96 10.50
C LEU A 266 -2.13 15.94 11.41
N LEU A 267 -1.17 15.07 11.12
CA LEU A 267 0.13 14.99 11.80
C LEU A 267 1.17 15.87 11.12
N ALA A 268 1.17 15.89 9.79
CA ALA A 268 2.10 16.68 9.00
C ALA A 268 1.53 17.10 7.66
N ASP A 269 2.03 18.23 7.19
CA ASP A 269 1.75 18.82 5.90
C ASP A 269 3.09 19.15 5.23
N LEU A 270 3.42 18.43 4.17
CA LEU A 270 4.65 18.60 3.42
C LEU A 270 4.31 19.26 2.11
N THR A 271 4.67 20.53 2.01
CA THR A 271 4.40 21.34 0.83
C THR A 271 5.61 21.26 -0.10
N HIS A 272 5.45 20.57 -1.22
CA HIS A 272 6.40 20.56 -2.31
C HIS A 272 6.08 21.70 -3.27
N THR A 273 7.11 22.29 -3.88
CA THR A 273 6.96 23.33 -4.90
C THR A 273 6.55 22.78 -6.27
N GLU A 274 6.48 21.45 -6.41
CA GLU A 274 6.13 20.77 -7.66
C GLU A 274 4.80 20.00 -7.54
N ASN A 275 3.98 20.05 -8.60
CA ASN A 275 2.65 19.44 -8.63
C ASN A 275 2.77 17.91 -8.57
N VAL A 276 2.36 17.31 -7.45
CA VAL A 276 2.36 15.85 -7.26
C VAL A 276 1.18 15.22 -7.99
N HIS A 277 1.46 14.36 -8.96
CA HIS A 277 0.45 13.65 -9.76
C HIS A 277 0.31 12.17 -9.40
N SER A 278 1.34 11.58 -8.81
CA SER A 278 1.32 10.22 -8.30
C SER A 278 2.14 10.15 -7.01
N LEU A 279 1.73 9.27 -6.10
CA LEU A 279 2.45 9.02 -4.86
C LEU A 279 2.24 7.58 -4.40
N ILE A 280 3.32 6.98 -3.92
CA ILE A 280 3.35 5.68 -3.26
C ILE A 280 4.25 5.77 -2.02
N VAL A 281 4.02 4.88 -1.05
CA VAL A 281 4.89 4.73 0.13
C VAL A 281 5.62 3.40 -0.01
N THR A 282 6.90 3.37 0.37
CA THR A 282 7.67 2.14 0.37
C THR A 282 7.12 1.12 1.38
N PRO A 283 7.32 -0.19 1.17
CA PRO A 283 6.82 -1.22 2.08
C PRO A 283 7.30 -1.07 3.53
N ASP A 284 8.51 -0.52 3.73
CA ASP A 284 9.08 -0.20 5.05
C ASP A 284 8.43 1.03 5.72
N CYS A 285 7.49 1.70 5.04
CA CYS A 285 6.83 2.94 5.47
C CYS A 285 7.76 4.13 5.73
N ARG A 286 9.03 4.03 5.30
CA ARG A 286 10.05 5.05 5.55
C ARG A 286 10.11 6.11 4.47
N HIS A 287 9.89 5.73 3.22
CA HIS A 287 10.04 6.62 2.10
C HIS A 287 8.71 6.86 1.40
N VAL A 288 8.52 8.09 0.93
CA VAL A 288 7.45 8.41 -0.01
C VAL A 288 8.08 8.68 -1.35
N VAL A 289 7.51 8.10 -2.40
CA VAL A 289 7.92 8.33 -3.78
C VAL A 289 6.84 9.16 -4.45
N THR A 290 7.21 10.30 -5.03
CA THR A 290 6.30 11.20 -5.73
C THR A 290 6.65 11.28 -7.21
N GLY A 291 5.63 11.43 -8.04
CA GLY A 291 5.78 11.71 -9.47
C GLY A 291 5.23 13.08 -9.79
N SER A 292 6.03 13.92 -10.44
CA SER A 292 5.70 15.32 -10.72
C SER A 292 5.11 15.53 -12.12
N MET A 293 4.60 16.74 -12.37
CA MET A 293 4.22 17.22 -13.71
C MET A 293 5.43 17.37 -14.66
N GLU A 294 6.62 17.59 -14.13
CA GLU A 294 7.85 17.81 -14.92
C GLU A 294 8.50 16.50 -15.37
N GLY A 295 7.92 15.35 -15.01
CA GLY A 295 8.46 14.04 -15.40
C GLY A 295 9.54 13.51 -14.46
N THR A 296 9.70 14.15 -13.30
CA THR A 296 10.63 13.72 -12.25
C THR A 296 9.95 12.73 -11.31
N VAL A 297 10.68 11.69 -10.92
CA VAL A 297 10.30 10.81 -9.82
C VAL A 297 11.25 11.06 -8.66
N GLU A 298 10.71 11.41 -7.52
CA GLU A 298 11.48 11.82 -6.35
C GLU A 298 11.20 10.86 -5.19
N VAL A 299 12.26 10.47 -4.48
CA VAL A 299 12.17 9.70 -3.25
C VAL A 299 12.48 10.62 -2.10
N TRP A 300 11.65 10.55 -1.08
CA TRP A 300 11.71 11.38 0.10
C TRP A 300 11.90 10.44 1.30
N ASP A 301 12.98 10.62 2.06
CA ASP A 301 13.24 9.85 3.26
C ASP A 301 12.65 10.57 4.48
N PHE A 302 11.75 9.89 5.20
CA PHE A 302 11.05 10.46 6.34
C PHE A 302 11.70 10.07 7.69
N ASP A 303 12.82 9.34 7.69
CA ASP A 303 13.45 8.83 8.92
C ASP A 303 14.07 9.94 9.81
N THR A 304 14.52 11.06 9.21
CA THR A 304 15.34 12.06 9.95
C THR A 304 14.59 13.29 10.44
N THR A 305 13.34 13.49 10.00
CA THR A 305 12.57 14.71 10.30
C THR A 305 11.08 14.45 10.64
N SER A 306 10.57 13.22 10.51
CA SER A 306 9.19 12.92 10.92
C SER A 306 9.09 12.58 12.41
N PRO A 307 8.26 13.30 13.18
CA PRO A 307 8.01 12.97 14.60
C PRO A 307 7.21 11.67 14.87
N TRP A 308 6.88 10.85 13.86
CA TRP A 308 6.06 9.62 14.05
C TRP A 308 6.64 8.34 13.42
N ILE A 309 7.77 8.40 12.72
CA ILE A 309 8.45 7.20 12.19
C ILE A 309 9.64 6.90 13.12
N ASP A 310 9.34 6.33 14.28
CA ASP A 310 10.30 5.41 14.92
C ASP A 310 9.62 4.04 15.09
N THR A 311 9.09 3.53 13.97
CA THR A 311 8.57 2.15 13.91
C THR A 311 9.70 1.13 13.94
N ALA A 312 10.95 1.52 13.66
CA ALA A 312 12.10 0.64 13.81
C ALA A 312 12.28 0.19 15.26
N LYS A 313 12.09 1.10 16.23
CA LYS A 313 12.10 0.77 17.64
C LYS A 313 10.90 -0.08 18.05
N GLU A 314 9.69 0.25 17.61
CA GLU A 314 8.48 -0.53 17.94
C GLU A 314 8.52 -1.95 17.33
N LEU A 315 8.96 -2.11 16.08
CA LEU A 315 9.16 -3.41 15.42
C LEU A 315 10.29 -4.20 16.09
N ALA A 316 11.36 -3.54 16.52
CA ALA A 316 12.42 -4.19 17.30
C ALA A 316 11.93 -4.64 18.68
N GLU A 317 11.08 -3.84 19.34
CA GLU A 317 10.45 -4.18 20.62
C GLU A 317 9.43 -5.33 20.46
N GLU A 318 8.64 -5.35 19.38
CA GLU A 318 7.70 -6.43 19.08
C GLU A 318 8.43 -7.73 18.74
N ALA A 319 9.44 -7.70 17.87
CA ALA A 319 10.28 -8.86 17.57
C ALA A 319 11.00 -9.39 18.82
N LYS A 320 11.45 -8.48 19.71
CA LYS A 320 12.02 -8.85 21.01
C LYS A 320 10.98 -9.50 21.92
N ALA A 321 9.76 -8.95 22.00
CA ALA A 321 8.68 -9.50 22.80
C ALA A 321 8.21 -10.87 22.32
N GLU A 322 8.12 -11.08 21.00
CA GLU A 322 7.82 -12.39 20.41
C GLU A 322 8.91 -13.41 20.70
N LEU A 323 10.17 -13.01 20.57
CA LEU A 323 11.32 -13.87 20.90
C LEU A 323 11.33 -14.23 22.39
N ASP A 324 11.03 -13.28 23.28
CA ASP A 324 10.93 -13.50 24.73
C ASP A 324 9.72 -14.38 25.09
N ALA A 325 8.58 -14.21 24.42
CA ALA A 325 7.43 -15.10 24.59
C ALA A 325 7.75 -16.53 24.13
N PHE A 326 8.42 -16.68 22.99
CA PHE A 326 8.93 -17.97 22.51
C PHE A 326 9.87 -18.60 23.54
N ARG A 327 10.84 -17.83 24.07
CA ARG A 327 11.80 -18.28 25.08
C ARG A 327 11.07 -18.78 26.33
N MET A 328 10.08 -18.04 26.81
CA MET A 328 9.26 -18.42 27.97
C MET A 328 8.50 -19.74 27.75
N VAL A 329 7.89 -19.91 26.58
CA VAL A 329 7.16 -21.15 26.26
C VAL A 329 8.11 -22.34 26.16
N GLN A 330 9.28 -22.17 25.53
CA GLN A 330 10.27 -23.23 25.43
C GLN A 330 10.89 -23.58 26.78
N LEU A 331 11.21 -22.58 27.61
CA LEU A 331 11.73 -22.80 28.96
C LEU A 331 10.77 -23.64 29.81
N LYS A 332 9.46 -23.32 29.79
CA LYS A 332 8.43 -24.13 30.49
C LYS A 332 8.37 -25.58 29.98
N LYS A 333 8.49 -25.81 28.67
CA LYS A 333 8.55 -27.16 28.09
C LYS A 333 9.80 -27.92 28.51
N VAL A 334 10.92 -27.20 28.64
CA VAL A 334 12.19 -27.75 29.09
C VAL A 334 12.11 -28.16 30.56
N MET A 335 11.61 -27.28 31.43
CA MET A 335 11.47 -27.52 32.87
C MET A 335 10.52 -28.68 33.22
N THR A 336 9.54 -28.97 32.36
CA THR A 336 8.64 -30.13 32.55
C THR A 336 9.26 -31.45 32.10
N ARG A 337 10.28 -31.43 31.23
CA ARG A 337 10.88 -32.61 30.62
C ARG A 337 12.22 -33.01 31.23
N TYR A 338 12.95 -32.07 31.81
CA TYR A 338 14.31 -32.27 32.28
C TYR A 338 14.49 -31.66 33.67
N GLU A 339 15.11 -32.41 34.59
CA GLU A 339 15.42 -31.94 35.94
C GLU A 339 16.64 -30.99 35.97
N THR A 340 17.59 -31.18 35.06
CA THR A 340 18.77 -30.32 34.85
C THR A 340 19.13 -30.28 33.36
N LEU A 341 19.69 -29.16 32.91
CA LEU A 341 20.24 -29.02 31.55
C LEU A 341 21.53 -28.20 31.54
N PRO A 342 22.51 -28.56 30.68
CA PRO A 342 23.69 -27.73 30.46
C PRO A 342 23.32 -26.37 29.84
N LEU A 343 23.96 -25.31 30.33
CA LEU A 343 23.67 -23.91 29.98
C LEU A 343 23.86 -23.63 28.47
N LEU A 344 24.87 -24.24 27.84
CA LEU A 344 25.10 -24.13 26.39
C LEU A 344 23.95 -24.72 25.55
N ARG A 345 23.37 -25.84 26.01
CA ARG A 345 22.25 -26.49 25.33
C ARG A 345 20.96 -25.67 25.51
N LEU A 346 20.81 -25.02 26.65
CA LEU A 346 19.72 -24.08 26.93
C LEU A 346 19.81 -22.84 26.04
N ALA A 347 21.00 -22.24 25.89
CA ALA A 347 21.25 -21.09 25.01
C ALA A 347 20.84 -21.38 23.55
N THR A 348 21.22 -22.57 23.05
CA THR A 348 20.89 -22.99 21.68
C THR A 348 19.38 -23.19 21.49
N LEU A 349 18.70 -23.79 22.46
CA LEU A 349 17.24 -24.03 22.40
C LEU A 349 16.41 -22.74 22.49
N LEU A 350 16.91 -21.76 23.25
CA LEU A 350 16.26 -20.47 23.47
C LEU A 350 16.72 -19.39 22.48
N ARG A 351 17.56 -19.74 21.49
CA ARG A 351 18.08 -18.84 20.46
C ARG A 351 18.79 -17.61 21.06
N PHE A 352 19.72 -17.84 21.96
CA PHE A 352 20.67 -16.82 22.40
C PHE A 352 21.93 -16.89 21.54
N GLU A 353 22.49 -15.72 21.20
CA GLU A 353 23.72 -15.61 20.42
C GLU A 353 24.96 -15.70 21.31
N SER A 354 24.82 -15.35 22.60
CA SER A 354 25.87 -15.43 23.61
C SER A 354 25.38 -16.05 24.92
N LEU A 355 26.31 -16.53 25.74
CA LEU A 355 26.01 -17.05 27.08
C LEU A 355 25.69 -15.91 28.07
N GLU A 356 26.30 -14.74 27.88
CA GLU A 356 26.06 -13.54 28.71
C GLU A 356 24.61 -13.07 28.61
N GLU A 357 24.04 -13.01 27.40
CA GLU A 357 22.63 -12.65 27.19
C GLU A 357 21.66 -13.64 27.86
N LEU A 358 22.00 -14.93 27.86
CA LEU A 358 21.20 -15.94 28.53
C LEU A 358 21.24 -15.75 30.05
N GLU A 359 22.41 -15.47 30.62
CA GLU A 359 22.58 -15.25 32.06
C GLU A 359 21.80 -14.02 32.52
N ASP A 360 21.90 -12.90 31.80
CA ASP A 360 21.14 -11.68 32.09
C ASP A 360 19.63 -11.92 31.99
N TRP A 361 19.17 -12.61 30.94
CA TRP A 361 17.76 -12.92 30.76
C TRP A 361 17.22 -13.85 31.86
N LEU A 362 18.03 -14.79 32.36
CA LEU A 362 17.65 -15.66 33.48
C LEU A 362 17.51 -14.89 34.81
N LEU A 363 18.27 -13.81 35.00
CA LEU A 363 18.18 -12.95 36.19
C LEU A 363 16.90 -12.11 36.21
N ASP A 364 16.35 -11.80 35.04
CA ASP A 364 15.12 -11.02 34.87
C ASP A 364 13.84 -11.87 34.94
N LEU A 365 13.95 -13.18 35.12
CA LEU A 365 12.79 -14.06 35.29
C LEU A 365 11.96 -13.71 36.54
N PRO A 366 10.63 -13.92 36.50
CA PRO A 366 9.78 -13.69 37.66
C PRO A 366 10.12 -14.66 38.81
N ALA A 367 10.00 -14.16 40.05
CA ALA A 367 10.56 -14.78 41.26
C ALA A 367 9.95 -16.16 41.61
N ASP A 368 8.83 -16.53 40.98
CA ASP A 368 8.16 -17.81 41.13
C ASP A 368 8.75 -18.92 40.23
N MET A 369 9.66 -18.58 39.31
CA MET A 369 10.26 -19.52 38.37
C MET A 369 11.64 -20.00 38.85
N THR A 370 11.77 -21.30 39.15
CA THR A 370 13.04 -21.90 39.58
C THR A 370 13.62 -22.79 38.49
N VAL A 371 14.67 -22.33 37.82
CA VAL A 371 15.37 -23.08 36.76
C VAL A 371 16.57 -23.81 37.37
N LYS A 372 16.69 -25.12 37.15
CA LYS A 372 17.85 -25.92 37.57
C LYS A 372 18.77 -26.16 36.38
N ILE A 373 19.98 -25.62 36.44
CA ILE A 373 21.01 -25.74 35.41
C ILE A 373 22.11 -26.68 35.91
N ASP A 374 22.64 -27.52 35.02
CA ASP A 374 23.73 -28.45 35.32
C ASP A 374 25.09 -27.71 35.31
N GLY A 375 25.76 -27.63 36.47
CA GLY A 375 26.99 -26.87 36.71
C GLY A 375 27.14 -26.46 38.19
N PRO A 376 28.25 -25.81 38.64
CA PRO A 376 28.33 -25.28 40.01
C PRO A 376 27.14 -24.34 40.23
N LEU A 377 26.22 -24.80 41.08
CA LEU A 377 24.91 -24.25 41.41
C LEU A 377 24.79 -22.73 41.26
N LEU A 378 24.30 -22.27 40.11
CA LEU A 378 23.69 -20.95 39.98
C LEU A 378 22.25 -21.08 40.47
N VAL A 379 22.09 -21.09 41.80
CA VAL A 379 20.78 -20.87 42.42
C VAL A 379 20.51 -19.38 42.30
N ILE A 380 19.83 -18.97 41.23
CA ILE A 380 19.28 -17.62 41.14
C ILE A 380 18.12 -17.55 42.14
N ARG A 381 18.44 -17.19 43.39
CA ARG A 381 17.48 -16.71 44.38
C ARG A 381 17.60 -15.19 44.38
N LYS A 382 16.50 -14.50 44.15
CA LYS A 382 16.41 -13.06 44.42
C LYS A 382 16.53 -12.79 45.92
#